data_AF-A0A419R287-F1
#
_entry.id   AF-A0A419R287-F1
#
_cell.length_a   1.000
_cell.length_b   1.000
_cell.length_c   1.000
_cell.angle_alpha   90.00
_cell.angle_beta   90.00
_cell.angle_gamma   90.00
#
_symmetry.space_group_name_H-M   'P 1'
#
loop_
_entity.id
_entity.type
_entity.pdbx_description
1 polymer ?
#
loop_
_entity_poly.entity_id
_entity_poly.type
_entity_poly.pdbx_seq_one_letter_code
_entity_poly.pdbx_strand_id
1 'polypeptide(L)'
;MTFSSVFEPVTQAARRHFAASFAEARDGFVQAAGGAVRSYATVSTGPDGSELFTDCAWIGDPEARTVLVLISGTHGIEGYSGSAVQRDWIAEHAAQWPHHAPAVLLVHALNPYGFAWDRRVTAEGCDLNRNFIDFANPPANPDYSEIAELLVPSSLDQSQIERSEAELARWRADKGELAFQIARKSGQCSDPKGMFYCGTSPAEAHRTLDRIFTDYRLMERDFVTVLDIHTGLGPYGYGEPQSEHDPASRSHAIAQDVIGPSLTSPELGTSFSVPLHGTMQQFWDQRIADGRHLYLCLEFGTFDQESSRKLYREDHWYHGHGTGDPLSDYGLDLRRRMRAHFDPAEESWREMVLVRTRQVIAQTLRHLDQVR
;
A
#
# COMPACT_ATOMS: atom_id res chain seq x y z
N MET A 1 34.62 -10.90 12.78
CA MET A 1 33.86 -11.98 12.12
C MET A 1 33.83 -11.66 10.63
N THR A 2 34.50 -12.46 9.83
CA THR A 2 34.50 -12.35 8.36
C THR A 2 33.22 -12.95 7.81
N PHE A 3 32.26 -12.10 7.44
CA PHE A 3 31.07 -12.52 6.69
C PHE A 3 31.51 -12.82 5.24
N SER A 4 31.61 -14.10 4.88
CA SER A 4 31.88 -14.52 3.51
C SER A 4 30.85 -15.58 3.09
N SER A 5 30.09 -15.21 2.05
CA SER A 5 28.97 -15.93 1.38
C SER A 5 27.67 -15.99 2.21
N VAL A 6 26.50 -15.59 1.73
CA VAL A 6 25.95 -15.51 0.36
C VAL A 6 24.95 -14.35 0.31
N PHE A 7 25.33 -13.17 -0.20
CA PHE A 7 24.31 -12.22 -0.65
C PHE A 7 23.87 -12.68 -2.04
N GLU A 8 22.60 -13.05 -2.18
CA GLU A 8 22.02 -13.28 -3.50
C GLU A 8 22.11 -11.96 -4.28
N PRO A 9 22.65 -11.95 -5.51
CA PRO A 9 22.64 -10.74 -6.33
C PRO A 9 21.19 -10.23 -6.45
N VAL A 10 20.98 -8.93 -6.29
CA VAL A 10 19.62 -8.36 -6.28
C VAL A 10 18.82 -8.70 -7.55
N THR A 11 19.51 -8.84 -8.69
CA THR A 11 18.99 -9.35 -9.96
C THR A 11 18.35 -10.74 -9.82
N GLN A 12 19.01 -11.66 -9.11
CA GLN A 12 18.50 -13.01 -8.88
C GLN A 12 17.31 -13.00 -7.90
N ALA A 13 17.41 -12.20 -6.84
CA ALA A 13 16.33 -11.98 -5.88
C ALA A 13 15.07 -11.39 -6.56
N ALA A 14 15.23 -10.40 -7.45
CA ALA A 14 14.14 -9.80 -8.22
C ALA A 14 13.41 -10.82 -9.10
N ARG A 15 14.14 -11.77 -9.72
CA ARG A 15 13.53 -12.86 -10.50
C ARG A 15 12.81 -13.89 -9.62
N ARG A 16 13.29 -14.10 -8.41
CA ARG A 16 12.82 -15.15 -7.51
C ARG A 16 11.58 -14.74 -6.69
N HIS A 17 11.52 -13.48 -6.27
CA HIS A 17 10.57 -13.04 -5.25
C HIS A 17 9.33 -12.33 -5.80
N PHE A 18 9.35 -11.82 -7.03
CA PHE A 18 8.16 -11.27 -7.68
C PHE A 18 7.31 -12.37 -8.30
N ALA A 19 6.15 -12.63 -7.70
CA ALA A 19 5.23 -13.67 -8.12
C ALA A 19 4.36 -13.25 -9.32
N ALA A 20 3.83 -14.21 -10.06
CA ALA A 20 2.90 -13.99 -11.17
C ALA A 20 1.43 -13.86 -10.73
N SER A 21 1.09 -14.30 -9.51
CA SER A 21 -0.27 -14.24 -8.97
C SER A 21 -0.29 -14.11 -7.45
N PHE A 22 -1.44 -13.75 -6.87
CA PHE A 22 -1.68 -13.80 -5.42
C PHE A 22 -1.38 -15.18 -4.83
N ALA A 23 -1.84 -16.26 -5.47
CA ALA A 23 -1.63 -17.63 -4.98
C ALA A 23 -0.14 -17.98 -4.90
N GLU A 24 0.64 -17.66 -5.94
CA GLU A 24 2.09 -17.88 -5.94
C GLU A 24 2.80 -16.99 -4.91
N ALA A 25 2.37 -15.72 -4.77
CA ALA A 25 2.90 -14.79 -3.77
C ALA A 25 2.70 -15.35 -2.35
N ARG A 26 1.47 -15.79 -2.06
CA ARG A 26 1.07 -16.36 -0.78
C ARG A 26 1.81 -17.65 -0.47
N ASP A 27 1.82 -18.61 -1.41
CA ASP A 27 2.51 -19.89 -1.22
C ASP A 27 4.01 -19.65 -0.98
N GLY A 28 4.62 -18.74 -1.76
CA GLY A 28 6.01 -18.35 -1.59
C GLY A 28 6.28 -17.68 -0.24
N PHE A 29 5.37 -16.85 0.27
CA PHE A 29 5.47 -16.22 1.58
C PHE A 29 5.33 -17.26 2.71
N VAL A 30 4.29 -18.09 2.69
CA VAL A 30 4.03 -19.10 3.71
C VAL A 30 5.17 -20.12 3.78
N GLN A 31 5.66 -20.59 2.63
CA GLN A 31 6.81 -21.48 2.58
C GLN A 31 8.08 -20.84 3.15
N ALA A 32 8.34 -19.57 2.82
CA ALA A 32 9.51 -18.86 3.33
C ALA A 32 9.42 -18.59 4.83
N ALA A 33 8.25 -18.20 5.34
CA ALA A 33 8.00 -17.95 6.76
C ALA A 33 8.01 -19.23 7.61
N GLY A 34 7.78 -20.40 6.99
CA GLY A 34 7.75 -21.70 7.68
C GLY A 34 6.48 -21.90 8.52
N GLY A 35 6.57 -22.72 9.57
CA GLY A 35 5.40 -23.16 10.36
C GLY A 35 4.79 -22.12 11.32
N ALA A 36 5.29 -20.89 11.36
CA ALA A 36 4.89 -19.86 12.33
C ALA A 36 3.98 -18.78 11.70
N VAL A 37 3.17 -19.15 10.71
CA VAL A 37 2.22 -18.23 10.05
C VAL A 37 0.87 -18.26 10.73
N ARG A 38 0.32 -17.07 10.99
CA ARG A 38 -1.08 -16.89 11.40
C ARG A 38 -1.88 -16.33 10.22
N SER A 39 -2.93 -17.04 9.82
CA SER A 39 -3.78 -16.66 8.69
C SER A 39 -5.11 -16.05 9.15
N TYR A 40 -5.53 -14.99 8.47
CA TYR A 40 -6.80 -14.30 8.64
C TYR A 40 -7.61 -14.48 7.36
N ALA A 41 -8.56 -15.41 7.38
CA ALA A 41 -9.44 -15.66 6.24
C ALA A 41 -10.35 -14.45 5.97
N THR A 42 -10.58 -14.16 4.69
CA THR A 42 -11.58 -13.17 4.26
C THR A 42 -12.86 -13.83 3.79
N VAL A 43 -13.98 -13.10 3.84
CA VAL A 43 -15.26 -13.55 3.28
C VAL A 43 -15.24 -13.57 1.75
N SER A 44 -14.47 -12.65 1.14
CA SER A 44 -14.34 -12.58 -0.31
C SER A 44 -13.49 -13.71 -0.89
N THR A 45 -13.77 -14.09 -2.14
CA THR A 45 -13.04 -15.12 -2.88
C THR A 45 -12.21 -14.54 -4.02
N GLY A 46 -11.20 -15.29 -4.44
CA GLY A 46 -10.39 -15.00 -5.61
C GLY A 46 -11.16 -15.19 -6.93
N PRO A 47 -10.54 -14.82 -8.07
CA PRO A 47 -11.14 -14.94 -9.40
C PRO A 47 -11.58 -16.36 -9.79
N ASP A 48 -10.95 -17.38 -9.21
CA ASP A 48 -11.23 -18.80 -9.40
C ASP A 48 -12.11 -19.40 -8.28
N GLY A 49 -12.63 -18.56 -7.38
CA GLY A 49 -13.40 -18.98 -6.21
C GLY A 49 -12.54 -19.45 -5.02
N SER A 50 -11.21 -19.32 -5.10
CA SER A 50 -10.30 -19.68 -3.99
C SER A 50 -10.53 -18.81 -2.75
N GLU A 51 -10.26 -19.38 -1.58
CA GLU A 51 -10.24 -18.64 -0.32
C GLU A 51 -9.05 -17.67 -0.30
N LEU A 52 -9.29 -16.46 0.20
CA LEU A 52 -8.28 -15.41 0.33
C LEU A 52 -7.93 -15.19 1.81
N PHE A 53 -6.66 -14.86 2.05
CA PHE A 53 -6.13 -14.69 3.39
C PHE A 53 -5.14 -13.52 3.45
N THR A 54 -5.18 -12.82 4.57
CA THR A 54 -4.01 -12.06 5.05
C THR A 54 -3.19 -12.98 5.94
N ASP A 55 -1.90 -13.13 5.66
CA ASP A 55 -1.01 -14.02 6.40
C ASP A 55 0.03 -13.19 7.16
N CYS A 56 0.26 -13.53 8.44
CA CYS A 56 1.22 -12.84 9.29
C CYS A 56 2.31 -13.80 9.76
N ALA A 57 3.56 -13.35 9.68
CA ALA A 57 4.72 -14.06 10.23
C ALA A 57 5.47 -13.17 11.21
N TRP A 58 5.81 -13.73 12.38
CA TRP A 58 6.59 -13.04 13.42
C TRP A 58 7.98 -13.64 13.52
N ILE A 59 9.01 -12.81 13.35
CA ILE A 59 10.42 -13.20 13.41
C ILE A 59 11.10 -12.44 14.55
N GLY A 60 11.67 -13.18 15.51
CA GLY A 60 12.32 -12.62 16.70
C GLY A 60 11.62 -13.02 18.01
N ASP A 61 12.06 -12.44 19.12
CA ASP A 61 11.49 -12.69 20.45
C ASP A 61 10.01 -12.25 20.49
N PRO A 62 9.05 -13.11 20.87
CA PRO A 62 7.65 -12.72 21.07
C PRO A 62 7.45 -11.58 22.07
N GLU A 63 8.37 -11.41 23.03
CA GLU A 63 8.38 -10.34 24.03
C GLU A 63 9.33 -9.20 23.65
N ALA A 64 9.78 -9.13 22.39
CA ALA A 64 10.55 -7.99 21.90
C ALA A 64 9.78 -6.68 22.13
N ARG A 65 10.49 -5.71 22.73
CA ARG A 65 9.95 -4.39 23.08
C ARG A 65 9.87 -3.45 21.87
N THR A 66 10.67 -3.70 20.84
CA THR A 66 10.67 -2.92 19.61
C THR A 66 10.35 -3.81 18.41
N VAL A 67 9.49 -3.31 17.52
CA VAL A 67 8.95 -4.08 16.40
C VAL A 67 9.02 -3.28 15.10
N LEU A 68 9.48 -3.93 14.04
CA LEU A 68 9.28 -3.50 12.66
C LEU A 68 8.06 -4.24 12.08
N VAL A 69 7.05 -3.51 11.63
CA VAL A 69 5.91 -4.03 10.88
C VAL A 69 6.12 -3.74 9.40
N LEU A 70 6.17 -4.77 8.55
CA LEU A 70 6.23 -4.63 7.09
C LEU A 70 4.89 -5.02 6.50
N ILE A 71 4.19 -4.06 5.89
CA ILE A 71 2.86 -4.27 5.31
C ILE A 71 2.98 -4.38 3.79
N SER A 72 2.31 -5.41 3.25
CA SER A 72 2.15 -5.64 1.82
C SER A 72 0.69 -5.57 1.43
N GLY A 73 0.40 -4.92 0.31
CA GLY A 73 -0.92 -4.96 -0.32
C GLY A 73 -1.99 -4.20 0.46
N THR A 74 -1.67 -3.02 1.00
CA THR A 74 -2.68 -2.06 1.48
C THR A 74 -3.62 -1.70 0.32
N HIS A 75 -3.04 -1.23 -0.79
CA HIS A 75 -3.69 -1.34 -2.08
C HIS A 75 -3.38 -2.71 -2.66
N GLY A 76 -4.41 -3.50 -2.97
CA GLY A 76 -4.22 -4.93 -3.19
C GLY A 76 -3.22 -5.27 -4.30
N ILE A 77 -3.33 -4.62 -5.45
CA ILE A 77 -2.43 -4.85 -6.60
C ILE A 77 -0.95 -4.54 -6.30
N GLU A 78 -0.67 -3.68 -5.33
CA GLU A 78 0.69 -3.32 -4.93
C GLU A 78 1.32 -4.42 -4.06
N GLY A 79 0.51 -5.43 -3.69
CA GLY A 79 0.93 -6.62 -2.97
C GLY A 79 1.96 -7.48 -3.70
N TYR A 80 2.07 -7.40 -5.04
CA TYR A 80 3.16 -8.07 -5.77
C TYR A 80 4.53 -7.60 -5.28
N SER A 81 4.71 -6.28 -5.18
CA SER A 81 5.95 -5.64 -4.74
C SER A 81 6.18 -5.84 -3.24
N GLY A 82 5.14 -5.61 -2.42
CA GLY A 82 5.22 -5.83 -0.98
C GLY A 82 5.53 -7.28 -0.61
N SER A 83 4.93 -8.26 -1.29
CA SER A 83 5.20 -9.69 -1.09
C SER A 83 6.63 -10.04 -1.49
N ALA A 84 7.11 -9.51 -2.63
CA ALA A 84 8.49 -9.73 -3.06
C ALA A 84 9.50 -9.20 -2.03
N VAL A 85 9.28 -7.99 -1.52
CA VAL A 85 10.06 -7.38 -0.44
C VAL A 85 10.08 -8.27 0.81
N GLN A 86 8.92 -8.75 1.24
CA GLN A 86 8.83 -9.59 2.44
C GLN A 86 9.57 -10.92 2.26
N ARG A 87 9.39 -11.58 1.10
CA ARG A 87 10.07 -12.83 0.76
C ARG A 87 11.58 -12.67 0.64
N ASP A 88 12.04 -11.56 0.05
CA ASP A 88 13.45 -11.16 -0.02
C ASP A 88 14.04 -11.00 1.38
N TRP A 89 13.37 -10.23 2.25
CA TRP A 89 13.82 -10.03 3.63
C TRP A 89 13.88 -11.34 4.42
N ILE A 90 12.86 -12.21 4.30
CA ILE A 90 12.86 -13.52 4.97
C ILE A 90 14.06 -14.35 4.50
N ALA A 91 14.30 -14.41 3.18
CA ALA A 91 15.36 -15.21 2.60
C ALA A 91 16.76 -14.75 3.06
N GLU A 92 16.97 -13.44 3.21
CA GLU A 92 18.26 -12.89 3.63
C GLU A 92 18.49 -12.96 5.14
N HIS A 93 17.42 -12.87 5.95
CA HIS A 93 17.58 -12.55 7.38
C HIS A 93 16.92 -13.51 8.35
N ALA A 94 15.76 -14.09 8.03
CA ALA A 94 14.91 -14.72 9.05
C ALA A 94 15.60 -15.89 9.78
N ALA A 95 16.32 -16.76 9.04
CA ALA A 95 16.97 -17.93 9.61
C ALA A 95 18.12 -17.60 10.58
N GLN A 96 18.72 -16.41 10.45
CA GLN A 96 19.85 -15.95 11.27
C GLN A 96 19.47 -14.76 12.16
N TRP A 97 18.18 -14.43 12.25
CA TRP A 97 17.71 -13.26 12.97
C TRP A 97 18.03 -13.39 14.47
N PRO A 98 18.82 -12.46 15.06
CA PRO A 98 19.22 -12.60 16.46
C PRO A 98 18.02 -12.49 17.40
N HIS A 99 17.94 -13.35 18.41
CA HIS A 99 16.85 -13.31 19.41
C HIS A 99 16.75 -11.96 20.15
N HIS A 100 17.87 -11.24 20.27
CA HIS A 100 17.89 -9.94 20.93
C HIS A 100 17.59 -8.77 19.98
N ALA A 101 17.55 -8.99 18.67
CA ALA A 101 17.20 -7.93 17.71
C ALA A 101 15.72 -7.52 17.86
N PRO A 102 15.31 -6.36 17.32
CA PRO A 102 13.90 -6.01 17.20
C PRO A 102 13.11 -7.14 16.52
N ALA A 103 11.88 -7.38 16.94
CA ALA A 103 11.03 -8.32 16.22
C ALA A 103 10.56 -7.73 14.90
N VAL A 104 10.28 -8.61 13.93
CA VAL A 104 9.74 -8.23 12.62
C VAL A 104 8.41 -8.95 12.41
N LEU A 105 7.34 -8.17 12.28
CA LEU A 105 6.02 -8.63 11.90
C LEU A 105 5.81 -8.36 10.41
N LEU A 106 5.68 -9.42 9.64
CA LEU A 106 5.39 -9.35 8.21
C LEU A 106 3.89 -9.56 8.02
N VAL A 107 3.17 -8.57 7.49
CA VAL A 107 1.74 -8.64 7.16
C VAL A 107 1.61 -8.79 5.64
N HIS A 108 1.47 -10.03 5.18
CA HIS A 108 1.38 -10.37 3.76
C HIS A 108 -0.07 -10.25 3.27
N ALA A 109 -0.27 -9.36 2.29
CA ALA A 109 -1.55 -9.09 1.63
C ALA A 109 -2.64 -8.61 2.60
N LEU A 110 -2.53 -7.38 3.10
CA LEU A 110 -3.55 -6.78 3.97
C LEU A 110 -4.92 -6.66 3.28
N ASN A 111 -4.93 -6.33 1.99
CA ASN A 111 -6.10 -6.38 1.12
C ASN A 111 -5.93 -7.53 0.10
N PRO A 112 -6.20 -8.79 0.49
CA PRO A 112 -5.97 -9.93 -0.38
C PRO A 112 -7.00 -10.00 -1.52
N TYR A 113 -8.19 -9.41 -1.36
CA TYR A 113 -9.17 -9.25 -2.45
C TYR A 113 -8.57 -8.44 -3.60
N GLY A 114 -8.14 -7.21 -3.31
CA GLY A 114 -7.57 -6.35 -4.35
C GLY A 114 -6.36 -7.00 -5.00
N PHE A 115 -5.55 -7.72 -4.22
CA PHE A 115 -4.38 -8.42 -4.75
C PHE A 115 -4.77 -9.54 -5.73
N ALA A 116 -5.68 -10.43 -5.34
CA ALA A 116 -6.12 -11.54 -6.19
C ALA A 116 -6.87 -11.07 -7.45
N TRP A 117 -7.55 -9.94 -7.39
CA TRP A 117 -8.32 -9.35 -8.49
C TRP A 117 -7.52 -8.33 -9.33
N ASP A 118 -6.25 -8.07 -9.01
CA ASP A 118 -5.41 -7.04 -9.64
C ASP A 118 -6.03 -5.63 -9.56
N ARG A 119 -6.56 -5.28 -8.39
CA ARG A 119 -7.21 -3.99 -8.08
C ARG A 119 -6.56 -3.32 -6.88
N ARG A 120 -6.64 -1.98 -6.84
CA ARG A 120 -6.18 -1.21 -5.68
C ARG A 120 -7.14 -1.33 -4.48
N VAL A 121 -8.44 -1.37 -4.75
CA VAL A 121 -9.51 -1.28 -3.74
C VAL A 121 -9.79 -2.60 -3.02
N THR A 122 -10.50 -2.52 -1.89
CA THR A 122 -11.03 -3.68 -1.16
C THR A 122 -12.24 -4.31 -1.88
N ALA A 123 -12.76 -5.42 -1.35
CA ALA A 123 -13.96 -6.08 -1.86
C ALA A 123 -15.20 -5.15 -1.85
N GLU A 124 -15.26 -4.25 -0.88
CA GLU A 124 -16.30 -3.22 -0.76
C GLU A 124 -16.12 -2.04 -1.73
N GLY A 125 -15.05 -2.04 -2.53
CA GLY A 125 -14.71 -0.93 -3.44
C GLY A 125 -13.99 0.23 -2.74
N CYS A 126 -13.61 0.07 -1.46
CA CYS A 126 -12.95 1.12 -0.71
C CYS A 126 -11.48 1.24 -1.11
N ASP A 127 -10.97 2.47 -1.22
CA ASP A 127 -9.55 2.73 -1.07
C ASP A 127 -9.20 2.55 0.42
N LEU A 128 -8.43 1.50 0.73
CA LEU A 128 -8.12 1.16 2.12
C LEU A 128 -7.35 2.30 2.82
N ASN A 129 -6.49 3.00 2.07
CA ASN A 129 -5.73 4.14 2.60
C ASN A 129 -6.58 5.43 2.71
N ARG A 130 -7.91 5.32 2.62
CA ARG A 130 -8.90 6.36 2.96
C ARG A 130 -9.95 5.89 3.96
N ASN A 131 -9.86 4.64 4.42
CA ASN A 131 -10.90 3.98 5.21
C ASN A 131 -10.68 4.10 6.74
N PHE A 132 -9.60 4.75 7.20
CA PHE A 132 -9.30 4.96 8.63
C PHE A 132 -9.84 6.30 9.18
N ILE A 133 -11.07 6.64 8.79
CA ILE A 133 -11.78 7.87 9.18
C ILE A 133 -12.74 7.63 10.35
N ASP A 134 -13.21 8.73 10.98
CA ASP A 134 -14.42 8.69 11.79
C ASP A 134 -15.66 8.58 10.90
N PHE A 135 -16.21 7.37 10.78
CA PHE A 135 -17.41 7.12 9.98
C PHE A 135 -18.67 7.81 10.52
N ALA A 136 -18.68 8.26 11.78
CA ALA A 136 -19.78 9.07 12.29
C ALA A 136 -19.73 10.52 11.75
N ASN A 137 -18.55 11.00 11.36
CA ASN A 137 -18.32 12.35 10.83
C ASN A 137 -17.36 12.30 9.63
N PRO A 138 -17.76 11.67 8.50
CA PRO A 138 -16.88 11.48 7.36
C PRO A 138 -16.43 12.83 6.77
N PRO A 139 -15.17 12.96 6.33
CA PRO A 139 -14.68 14.19 5.74
C PRO A 139 -15.46 14.52 4.45
N ALA A 140 -15.86 15.78 4.31
CA ALA A 140 -16.50 16.27 3.10
C ALA A 140 -15.44 16.56 2.02
N ASN A 141 -15.79 16.29 0.77
CA ASN A 141 -14.97 16.64 -0.39
C ASN A 141 -15.86 17.26 -1.49
N PRO A 142 -16.26 18.53 -1.34
CA PRO A 142 -17.17 19.18 -2.28
C PRO A 142 -16.56 19.31 -3.68
N ASP A 143 -15.25 19.50 -3.78
CA ASP A 143 -14.56 19.59 -5.07
C ASP A 143 -14.59 18.26 -5.83
N TYR A 144 -14.50 17.10 -5.14
CA TYR A 144 -14.72 15.80 -5.76
C TYR A 144 -16.12 15.69 -6.37
N SER A 145 -17.14 16.16 -5.66
CA SER A 145 -18.53 16.10 -6.14
C SER A 145 -18.74 16.84 -7.47
N GLU A 146 -17.97 17.90 -7.73
CA GLU A 146 -18.02 18.62 -9.01
C GLU A 146 -17.43 17.82 -10.18
N ILE A 147 -16.47 16.92 -9.91
CA ILE A 147 -15.71 16.20 -10.93
C ILE A 147 -15.99 14.69 -10.96
N ALA A 148 -16.82 14.16 -10.06
CA ALA A 148 -17.07 12.73 -9.88
C ALA A 148 -17.50 12.05 -11.18
N GLU A 149 -18.55 12.55 -11.83
CA GLU A 149 -19.05 12.02 -13.10
C GLU A 149 -18.07 12.22 -14.26
N LEU A 150 -17.15 13.17 -14.16
CA LEU A 150 -16.09 13.38 -15.15
C LEU A 150 -14.95 12.38 -14.93
N LEU A 151 -14.67 11.99 -13.68
CA LEU A 151 -13.66 11.00 -13.33
C LEU A 151 -14.11 9.58 -13.64
N VAL A 152 -15.37 9.23 -13.37
CA VAL A 152 -15.96 7.92 -13.70
C VAL A 152 -17.31 8.15 -14.38
N PRO A 153 -17.34 8.43 -15.70
CA PRO A 153 -18.58 8.63 -16.43
C PRO A 153 -19.37 7.32 -16.55
N SER A 154 -20.69 7.42 -16.76
CA SER A 154 -21.57 6.26 -16.89
C SER A 154 -21.30 5.38 -18.13
N SER A 155 -20.64 5.91 -19.16
CA SER A 155 -20.16 5.16 -20.32
C SER A 155 -18.75 5.61 -20.72
N LEU A 156 -17.98 4.65 -21.26
CA LEU A 156 -16.64 4.86 -21.83
C LEU A 156 -16.67 5.16 -23.34
N ASP A 157 -17.84 5.45 -23.91
CA ASP A 157 -17.95 5.87 -25.31
C ASP A 157 -17.03 7.06 -25.59
N GLN A 158 -16.35 7.02 -26.74
CA GLN A 158 -15.33 8.00 -27.11
C GLN A 158 -15.81 9.45 -26.93
N SER A 159 -17.03 9.77 -27.38
CA SER A 159 -17.60 11.12 -27.27
C SER A 159 -17.91 11.58 -25.83
N GLN A 160 -18.18 10.64 -24.91
CA GLN A 160 -18.38 10.94 -23.50
C GLN A 160 -17.04 11.12 -22.79
N ILE A 161 -16.05 10.30 -23.12
CA ILE A 161 -14.69 10.45 -22.60
C ILE A 161 -14.08 11.77 -23.04
N GLU A 162 -14.18 12.14 -24.31
CA GLU A 162 -13.67 13.41 -24.82
C GLU A 162 -14.31 14.62 -24.13
N ARG A 163 -15.64 14.60 -23.92
CA ARG A 163 -16.33 15.62 -23.12
C ARG A 163 -15.81 15.68 -21.69
N SER A 164 -15.71 14.52 -21.03
CA SER A 164 -15.26 14.44 -19.63
C SER A 164 -13.86 14.99 -19.47
N GLU A 165 -12.93 14.66 -20.39
CA GLU A 165 -11.57 15.19 -20.37
C GLU A 165 -11.52 16.70 -20.65
N ALA A 166 -12.34 17.21 -21.57
CA ALA A 166 -12.41 18.65 -21.84
C ALA A 166 -12.94 19.44 -20.63
N GLU A 167 -13.97 18.93 -19.96
CA GLU A 167 -14.51 19.51 -18.71
C GLU A 167 -13.48 19.45 -17.58
N LEU A 168 -12.78 18.32 -17.39
CA LEU A 168 -11.69 18.22 -16.41
C LEU A 168 -10.54 19.19 -16.71
N ALA A 169 -10.19 19.37 -17.98
CA ALA A 169 -9.17 20.35 -18.38
C ALA A 169 -9.60 21.79 -18.06
N ARG A 170 -10.87 22.13 -18.27
CA ARG A 170 -11.45 23.43 -17.89
C ARG A 170 -11.45 23.63 -16.37
N TRP A 171 -11.86 22.63 -15.61
CA TRP A 171 -11.83 22.65 -14.16
C TRP A 171 -10.41 22.86 -13.62
N ARG A 172 -9.42 22.13 -14.17
CA ARG A 172 -7.99 22.28 -13.83
C ARG A 172 -7.44 23.67 -14.20
N ALA A 173 -7.87 24.23 -15.33
CA ALA A 173 -7.44 25.57 -15.74
C ALA A 173 -7.98 26.66 -14.80
N ASP A 174 -9.18 26.46 -14.24
CA ASP A 174 -9.82 27.38 -13.30
C ASP A 174 -9.25 27.27 -11.87
N LYS A 175 -9.19 26.05 -11.32
CA LYS A 175 -8.81 25.80 -9.92
C LYS A 175 -7.34 25.40 -9.71
N GLY A 176 -6.63 25.03 -10.77
CA GLY A 176 -5.23 24.62 -10.73
C GLY A 176 -5.02 23.11 -10.49
N GLU A 177 -3.82 22.63 -10.85
CA GLU A 177 -3.47 21.21 -10.77
C GLU A 177 -3.43 20.68 -9.33
N LEU A 178 -2.94 21.47 -8.38
CA LEU A 178 -2.91 21.06 -6.97
C LEU A 178 -4.33 20.82 -6.42
N ALA A 179 -5.27 21.73 -6.71
CA ALA A 179 -6.66 21.56 -6.31
C ALA A 179 -7.29 20.31 -6.93
N PHE A 180 -6.95 20.00 -8.18
CA PHE A 180 -7.43 18.78 -8.84
C PHE A 180 -6.91 17.51 -8.16
N GLN A 181 -5.62 17.49 -7.80
CA GLN A 181 -5.02 16.35 -7.11
C GLN A 181 -5.65 16.16 -5.72
N ILE A 182 -5.88 17.23 -4.97
CA ILE A 182 -6.57 17.18 -3.66
C ILE A 182 -8.01 16.67 -3.84
N ALA A 183 -8.79 17.30 -4.72
CA ALA A 183 -10.18 16.91 -4.99
C ALA A 183 -10.28 15.42 -5.33
N ARG A 184 -9.42 14.92 -6.22
CA ARG A 184 -9.42 13.52 -6.64
C ARG A 184 -8.95 12.58 -5.53
N LYS A 185 -7.82 12.88 -4.87
CA LYS A 185 -7.08 11.91 -4.06
C LYS A 185 -7.42 11.94 -2.57
N SER A 186 -7.93 13.03 -1.99
CA SER A 186 -8.12 13.13 -0.54
C SER A 186 -9.21 12.19 0.00
N GLY A 187 -9.97 11.54 -0.88
CA GLY A 187 -11.01 10.57 -0.53
C GLY A 187 -12.41 11.16 -0.59
N GLN A 188 -13.41 10.28 -0.67
CA GLN A 188 -14.83 10.64 -0.71
C GLN A 188 -15.69 9.50 -0.16
N CYS A 189 -16.79 9.80 0.52
CA CYS A 189 -17.67 8.79 1.13
C CYS A 189 -19.07 8.72 0.50
N SER A 190 -19.31 9.45 -0.59
CA SER A 190 -20.64 9.67 -1.15
C SER A 190 -20.98 8.76 -2.34
N ASP A 191 -19.97 8.27 -3.06
CA ASP A 191 -20.13 7.50 -4.28
C ASP A 191 -19.35 6.17 -4.20
N PRO A 192 -20.01 5.03 -3.91
CA PRO A 192 -19.34 3.74 -3.82
C PRO A 192 -18.76 3.23 -5.15
N LYS A 193 -19.08 3.86 -6.29
CA LYS A 193 -18.54 3.50 -7.61
C LYS A 193 -17.38 4.40 -8.01
N GLY A 194 -17.23 5.54 -7.33
CA GLY A 194 -16.21 6.54 -7.59
C GLY A 194 -14.81 6.13 -7.13
N MET A 195 -13.81 6.87 -7.61
CA MET A 195 -12.42 6.69 -7.18
C MET A 195 -12.23 7.13 -5.72
N PHE A 196 -11.22 6.55 -5.06
CA PHE A 196 -10.80 6.93 -3.70
C PHE A 196 -11.96 6.90 -2.68
N TYR A 197 -12.90 5.96 -2.87
CA TYR A 197 -14.05 5.80 -1.97
C TYR A 197 -13.60 5.35 -0.58
N CYS A 198 -14.00 6.05 0.46
CA CYS A 198 -13.60 5.74 1.83
C CYS A 198 -14.45 4.64 2.48
N GLY A 199 -15.61 4.28 1.92
CA GLY A 199 -16.58 3.41 2.59
C GLY A 199 -17.54 4.14 3.54
N THR A 200 -18.54 3.42 4.04
CA THR A 200 -19.49 3.89 5.08
C THR A 200 -19.28 3.20 6.43
N SER A 201 -18.32 2.29 6.51
CA SER A 201 -17.87 1.58 7.72
C SER A 201 -16.47 1.02 7.49
N PRO A 202 -15.76 0.57 8.55
CA PRO A 202 -14.46 -0.08 8.37
C PRO A 202 -14.56 -1.24 7.38
N ALA A 203 -13.73 -1.26 6.34
CA ALA A 203 -13.64 -2.35 5.38
C ALA A 203 -13.12 -3.63 6.06
N GLU A 204 -13.27 -4.79 5.42
CA GLU A 204 -12.77 -6.06 5.95
C GLU A 204 -11.26 -6.01 6.25
N ALA A 205 -10.47 -5.46 5.33
CA ALA A 205 -9.03 -5.30 5.52
C ALA A 205 -8.67 -4.38 6.71
N HIS A 206 -9.46 -3.32 6.95
CA HIS A 206 -9.31 -2.47 8.14
C HIS A 206 -9.55 -3.28 9.42
N ARG A 207 -10.66 -4.01 9.50
CA ARG A 207 -10.97 -4.87 10.66
C ARG A 207 -9.91 -5.96 10.87
N THR A 208 -9.33 -6.48 9.78
CA THR A 208 -8.22 -7.44 9.86
C THR A 208 -6.98 -6.79 10.45
N LEU A 209 -6.64 -5.55 10.08
CA LEU A 209 -5.54 -4.81 10.69
C LEU A 209 -5.76 -4.58 12.19
N ASP A 210 -6.98 -4.24 12.61
CA ASP A 210 -7.34 -4.12 14.04
C ASP A 210 -7.09 -5.43 14.81
N ARG A 211 -7.47 -6.56 14.21
CA ARG A 211 -7.24 -7.88 14.79
C ARG A 211 -5.74 -8.18 14.89
N ILE A 212 -4.97 -7.94 13.83
CA ILE A 212 -3.52 -8.12 13.81
C ILE A 212 -2.86 -7.25 14.91
N PHE A 213 -3.24 -5.98 15.00
CA PHE A 213 -2.72 -5.07 16.01
C PHE A 213 -2.90 -5.60 17.43
N THR A 214 -4.10 -6.13 17.72
CA THR A 214 -4.46 -6.72 19.02
C THR A 214 -3.74 -8.04 19.26
N ASP A 215 -3.78 -8.95 18.28
CA ASP A 215 -3.24 -10.29 18.34
C ASP A 215 -1.73 -10.32 18.58
N TYR A 216 -1.00 -9.36 17.99
CA TYR A 216 0.44 -9.19 18.17
C TYR A 216 0.81 -8.20 19.29
N ARG A 217 -0.17 -7.76 20.10
CA ARG A 217 0.03 -6.89 21.28
C ARG A 217 0.89 -5.66 20.95
N LEU A 218 0.63 -5.02 19.80
CA LEU A 218 1.48 -3.94 19.28
C LEU A 218 1.44 -2.67 20.14
N MET A 219 0.32 -2.42 20.82
CA MET A 219 0.22 -1.32 21.79
C MET A 219 1.19 -1.48 22.98
N GLU A 220 1.47 -2.71 23.39
CA GLU A 220 2.32 -3.00 24.55
C GLU A 220 3.82 -2.85 24.25
N ARG A 221 4.19 -2.58 23.00
CA ARG A 221 5.58 -2.38 22.59
C ARG A 221 6.05 -0.99 23.00
N ASP A 222 7.34 -0.89 23.33
CA ASP A 222 7.98 0.38 23.65
C ASP A 222 8.08 1.26 22.39
N PHE A 223 8.36 0.64 21.24
CA PHE A 223 8.40 1.33 19.95
C PHE A 223 7.98 0.45 18.77
N VAL A 224 7.16 0.98 17.85
CA VAL A 224 6.74 0.29 16.62
C VAL A 224 7.11 1.11 15.39
N THR A 225 7.94 0.59 14.50
CA THR A 225 8.10 1.15 13.15
C THR A 225 7.23 0.38 12.17
N VAL A 226 6.53 1.07 11.29
CA VAL A 226 5.68 0.52 10.25
C VAL A 226 6.20 0.99 8.90
N LEU A 227 6.46 0.05 8.00
CA LEU A 227 6.79 0.33 6.61
C LEU A 227 5.71 -0.28 5.74
N ASP A 228 4.98 0.58 5.04
CA ASP A 228 3.88 0.22 4.16
C ASP A 228 4.35 0.35 2.71
N ILE A 229 4.39 -0.78 1.98
CA ILE A 229 4.97 -0.81 0.63
C ILE A 229 3.91 -0.46 -0.40
N HIS A 230 4.19 0.59 -1.16
CA HIS A 230 3.28 1.16 -2.14
C HIS A 230 3.91 1.30 -3.52
N THR A 231 3.07 1.37 -4.55
CA THR A 231 3.52 1.60 -5.94
C THR A 231 2.54 2.48 -6.70
N GLY A 232 3.05 3.27 -7.64
CA GLY A 232 2.23 4.02 -8.60
C GLY A 232 2.42 5.54 -8.53
N LEU A 233 3.29 6.04 -7.66
CA LEU A 233 3.52 7.47 -7.52
C LEU A 233 5.02 7.83 -7.44
N GLY A 234 5.40 8.91 -8.12
CA GLY A 234 6.78 9.39 -8.18
C GLY A 234 7.60 8.86 -9.36
N PRO A 235 8.92 9.14 -9.41
CA PRO A 235 9.80 8.71 -10.49
C PRO A 235 10.00 7.19 -10.52
N TYR A 236 10.11 6.63 -11.72
CA TYR A 236 10.23 5.19 -11.97
C TYR A 236 11.30 4.53 -11.07
N GLY A 237 10.86 3.65 -10.16
CA GLY A 237 11.71 2.87 -9.25
C GLY A 237 12.32 3.62 -8.05
N TYR A 238 12.04 4.91 -7.87
CA TYR A 238 12.75 5.75 -6.88
C TYR A 238 12.60 5.28 -5.42
N GLY A 239 11.39 4.87 -5.02
CA GLY A 239 11.08 4.49 -3.63
C GLY A 239 11.19 5.67 -2.67
N GLU A 240 10.20 6.55 -2.72
CA GLU A 240 10.05 7.71 -1.85
C GLU A 240 9.58 7.29 -0.44
N PRO A 241 10.37 7.52 0.61
CA PRO A 241 9.90 7.38 1.98
C PRO A 241 9.10 8.64 2.35
N GLN A 242 7.80 8.45 2.59
CA GLN A 242 6.85 9.48 2.93
C GLN A 242 6.51 9.40 4.42
N SER A 243 6.67 10.51 5.12
CA SER A 243 6.11 10.71 6.46
C SER A 243 4.77 11.41 6.33
N GLU A 244 3.69 10.69 6.64
CA GLU A 244 2.33 11.23 6.70
C GLU A 244 1.96 11.78 8.09
N HIS A 245 2.88 11.70 9.07
CA HIS A 245 2.67 12.30 10.38
C HIS A 245 2.53 13.82 10.28
N ASP A 246 1.82 14.43 11.24
CA ASP A 246 1.85 15.88 11.46
C ASP A 246 3.33 16.33 11.54
N PRO A 247 3.78 17.31 10.72
CA PRO A 247 5.15 17.81 10.74
C PRO A 247 5.61 18.34 12.11
N ALA A 248 4.69 18.71 13.00
CA ALA A 248 4.98 19.13 14.36
C ALA A 248 5.10 17.96 15.37
N SER A 249 4.74 16.75 14.98
CA SER A 249 4.77 15.57 15.85
C SER A 249 6.19 15.08 16.14
N ARG A 250 6.36 14.39 17.27
CA ARG A 250 7.62 13.72 17.61
C ARG A 250 7.88 12.55 16.66
N SER A 251 6.86 11.83 16.21
CA SER A 251 6.97 10.75 15.23
C SER A 251 7.51 11.24 13.89
N HIS A 252 7.14 12.45 13.43
CA HIS A 252 7.73 13.07 12.24
C HIS A 252 9.21 13.43 12.45
N ALA A 253 9.57 14.02 13.59
CA ALA A 253 10.97 14.33 13.91
C ALA A 253 11.84 13.05 13.94
N ILE A 254 11.33 11.96 14.50
CA ILE A 254 12.01 10.65 14.45
C ILE A 254 12.15 10.18 13.00
N ALA A 255 11.12 10.30 12.16
CA ALA A 255 11.22 9.96 10.74
C ALA A 255 12.36 10.72 10.04
N GLN A 256 12.50 12.02 10.33
CA GLN A 256 13.56 12.87 9.77
C GLN A 256 14.94 12.40 10.21
N ASP A 257 15.12 12.06 11.49
CA ASP A 257 16.39 11.56 12.01
C ASP A 257 16.77 10.19 11.44
N VAL A 258 15.78 9.29 11.27
CA VAL A 258 16.01 7.91 10.81
C VAL A 258 16.30 7.85 9.30
N ILE A 259 15.51 8.56 8.50
CA ILE A 259 15.57 8.50 7.03
C ILE A 259 16.52 9.56 6.47
N GLY A 260 16.64 10.70 7.13
CA GLY A 260 17.47 11.82 6.70
C GLY A 260 16.91 12.54 5.48
N PRO A 261 17.77 13.16 4.65
CA PRO A 261 17.35 14.05 3.56
C PRO A 261 16.46 13.43 2.47
N SER A 262 16.32 12.11 2.42
CA SER A 262 15.40 11.47 1.46
C SER A 262 13.95 11.43 1.94
N LEU A 263 13.67 11.79 3.20
CA LEU A 263 12.32 11.84 3.73
C LEU A 263 11.53 12.97 3.07
N THR A 264 10.29 12.66 2.69
CA THR A 264 9.34 13.64 2.18
C THR A 264 8.09 13.67 3.06
N SER A 265 7.30 14.73 2.92
CA SER A 265 6.02 14.89 3.60
C SER A 265 5.00 15.57 2.68
N PRO A 266 3.79 15.00 2.52
CA PRO A 266 2.70 15.63 1.79
C PRO A 266 2.27 16.97 2.42
N GLU A 267 2.23 17.03 3.77
CA GLU A 267 1.88 18.24 4.54
C GLU A 267 2.86 19.39 4.33
N LEU A 268 4.15 19.08 4.11
CA LEU A 268 5.17 20.08 3.79
C LEU A 268 5.32 20.36 2.29
N GLY A 269 4.52 19.71 1.43
CA GLY A 269 4.59 19.86 -0.03
C GLY A 269 5.90 19.34 -0.64
N THR A 270 6.62 18.46 0.06
CA THR A 270 7.88 17.87 -0.41
C THR A 270 7.70 16.47 -1.00
N SER A 271 6.50 15.89 -0.88
CA SER A 271 6.17 14.57 -1.42
C SER A 271 5.48 14.67 -2.79
N PHE A 272 5.55 13.58 -3.57
CA PHE A 272 4.71 13.40 -4.76
C PHE A 272 3.22 13.18 -4.41
N SER A 273 2.91 12.85 -3.15
CA SER A 273 1.53 12.75 -2.65
C SER A 273 1.02 14.12 -2.15
N VAL A 274 -0.30 14.29 -2.16
CA VAL A 274 -0.98 15.45 -1.55
C VAL A 274 -1.43 15.09 -0.14
N PRO A 275 -1.77 16.06 0.74
CA PRO A 275 -2.39 15.76 2.03
C PRO A 275 -3.65 14.89 1.91
N LEU A 276 -3.75 13.86 2.75
CA LEU A 276 -4.80 12.83 2.71
C LEU A 276 -5.48 12.68 4.07
N HIS A 277 -6.65 12.05 4.08
CA HIS A 277 -7.37 11.68 5.30
C HIS A 277 -7.76 10.20 5.26
N GLY A 278 -7.91 9.59 6.43
CA GLY A 278 -8.26 8.18 6.56
C GLY A 278 -7.13 7.22 6.20
N THR A 279 -5.87 7.65 6.31
CA THR A 279 -4.72 6.86 5.89
C THR A 279 -4.34 5.78 6.88
N MET A 280 -3.55 4.82 6.42
CA MET A 280 -2.89 3.81 7.24
C MET A 280 -2.08 4.45 8.36
N GLN A 281 -1.45 5.60 8.14
CA GLN A 281 -0.76 6.35 9.21
C GLN A 281 -1.71 6.75 10.34
N GLN A 282 -2.92 7.23 10.03
CA GLN A 282 -3.92 7.62 11.03
C GLN A 282 -4.39 6.44 11.89
N PHE A 283 -4.41 5.21 11.35
CA PHE A 283 -4.68 4.00 12.14
C PHE A 283 -3.73 3.88 13.33
N TRP A 284 -2.43 4.11 13.09
CA TRP A 284 -1.37 3.98 14.10
C TRP A 284 -1.39 5.15 15.09
N ASP A 285 -1.55 6.38 14.61
CA ASP A 285 -1.64 7.58 15.45
C ASP A 285 -2.77 7.51 16.49
N GLN A 286 -3.91 6.93 16.10
CA GLN A 286 -5.06 6.77 16.99
C GLN A 286 -4.81 5.72 18.10
N ARG A 287 -3.80 4.86 17.96
CA ARG A 287 -3.59 3.68 18.82
C ARG A 287 -2.27 3.70 19.59
N ILE A 288 -1.22 4.32 19.03
CA ILE A 288 0.10 4.44 19.64
C ILE A 288 0.42 5.92 19.83
N ALA A 289 0.81 6.27 21.06
CA ALA A 289 1.13 7.64 21.43
C ALA A 289 2.29 8.21 20.60
N ASP A 290 2.21 9.50 20.27
CA ASP A 290 3.25 10.25 19.54
C ASP A 290 4.65 10.01 20.12
N GLY A 291 5.60 9.72 19.23
CA GLY A 291 6.98 9.39 19.59
C GLY A 291 7.20 7.96 20.12
N ARG A 292 6.17 7.09 20.10
CA ARG A 292 6.33 5.62 20.28
C ARG A 292 6.09 4.82 19.00
N HIS A 293 5.84 5.48 17.88
CA HIS A 293 5.80 4.83 16.59
C HIS A 293 6.40 5.68 15.48
N LEU A 294 6.78 5.01 14.40
CA LEU A 294 7.19 5.60 13.14
C LEU A 294 6.45 4.89 12.02
N TYR A 295 5.44 5.52 11.43
CA TYR A 295 4.88 5.07 10.15
C TYR A 295 5.61 5.72 8.97
N LEU A 296 5.97 4.91 7.97
CA LEU A 296 6.50 5.33 6.67
C LEU A 296 5.74 4.62 5.56
N CYS A 297 5.19 5.40 4.63
CA CYS A 297 4.83 4.87 3.31
C CYS A 297 6.11 4.84 2.46
N LEU A 298 6.42 3.70 1.85
CA LEU A 298 7.51 3.58 0.89
C LEU A 298 6.93 3.38 -0.50
N GLU A 299 6.89 4.48 -1.24
CA GLU A 299 6.14 4.62 -2.48
C GLU A 299 7.07 4.52 -3.70
N PHE A 300 6.84 3.51 -4.54
CA PHE A 300 7.63 3.27 -5.74
C PHE A 300 6.93 3.80 -6.99
N GLY A 301 7.58 4.77 -7.65
CA GLY A 301 7.10 5.27 -8.93
C GLY A 301 7.07 4.17 -9.98
N THR A 302 5.98 4.13 -10.74
CA THR A 302 5.83 3.31 -11.93
C THR A 302 5.77 4.24 -13.14
N PHE A 303 4.61 4.40 -13.77
CA PHE A 303 4.42 5.26 -14.93
C PHE A 303 3.71 6.56 -14.58
N ASP A 304 3.36 7.37 -15.59
CA ASP A 304 2.74 8.67 -15.36
C ASP A 304 1.34 8.57 -14.73
N GLN A 305 1.01 9.57 -13.91
CA GLN A 305 -0.23 9.58 -13.14
C GLN A 305 -1.50 9.77 -13.98
N GLU A 306 -1.40 10.33 -15.19
CA GLU A 306 -2.58 10.53 -16.04
C GLU A 306 -2.96 9.23 -16.75
N SER A 307 -1.98 8.44 -17.17
CA SER A 307 -2.19 7.06 -17.61
C SER A 307 -2.79 6.22 -16.47
N SER A 308 -2.27 6.38 -15.24
CA SER A 308 -2.82 5.74 -14.04
C SER A 308 -4.28 6.10 -13.82
N ARG A 309 -4.63 7.40 -13.85
CA ARG A 309 -6.00 7.89 -13.68
C ARG A 309 -6.96 7.31 -14.71
N LYS A 310 -6.57 7.28 -15.99
CA LYS A 310 -7.41 6.75 -17.06
C LYS A 310 -7.67 5.25 -16.90
N LEU A 311 -6.64 4.50 -16.52
CA LEU A 311 -6.75 3.07 -16.26
C LEU A 311 -7.63 2.80 -15.02
N TYR A 312 -7.48 3.60 -13.97
CA TYR A 312 -8.29 3.48 -12.77
C TYR A 312 -9.76 3.86 -13.04
N ARG A 313 -10.03 4.81 -13.96
CA ARG A 313 -11.39 5.11 -14.43
C ARG A 313 -12.02 3.88 -15.04
N GLU A 314 -11.28 3.20 -15.91
CA GLU A 314 -11.76 2.01 -16.60
C GLU A 314 -12.06 0.87 -15.61
N ASP A 315 -11.19 0.65 -14.61
CA ASP A 315 -11.43 -0.30 -13.51
C ASP A 315 -12.73 0.03 -12.74
N HIS A 316 -12.87 1.27 -12.27
CA HIS A 316 -14.05 1.69 -11.53
C HIS A 316 -15.33 1.64 -12.37
N TRP A 317 -15.28 2.08 -13.62
CA TRP A 317 -16.40 1.97 -14.55
C TRP A 317 -16.78 0.50 -14.76
N TYR A 318 -15.80 -0.36 -15.01
CA TYR A 318 -16.06 -1.76 -15.32
C TYR A 318 -16.70 -2.50 -14.14
N HIS A 319 -16.25 -2.25 -12.91
CA HIS A 319 -16.83 -2.87 -11.72
C HIS A 319 -18.12 -2.18 -11.21
N GLY A 320 -18.30 -0.88 -11.45
CA GLY A 320 -19.46 -0.12 -10.96
C GLY A 320 -20.61 0.00 -11.96
N HIS A 321 -20.31 0.01 -13.26
CA HIS A 321 -21.24 0.24 -14.36
C HIS A 321 -21.17 -0.83 -15.46
N GLY A 322 -20.06 -1.56 -15.56
CA GLY A 322 -19.93 -2.66 -16.50
C GLY A 322 -20.98 -3.73 -16.21
N THR A 323 -21.63 -4.20 -17.28
CA THR A 323 -22.56 -5.34 -17.22
C THR A 323 -21.84 -6.68 -17.42
N GLY A 324 -20.50 -6.67 -17.43
CA GLY A 324 -19.66 -7.77 -17.86
C GLY A 324 -19.17 -8.66 -16.72
N ASP A 325 -19.02 -9.94 -17.02
CA ASP A 325 -18.25 -10.88 -16.22
C ASP A 325 -16.79 -10.38 -16.11
N PRO A 326 -16.25 -10.13 -14.90
CA PRO A 326 -14.86 -9.73 -14.69
C PRO A 326 -13.81 -10.67 -15.32
N LEU A 327 -14.20 -11.88 -15.68
CA LEU A 327 -13.39 -12.88 -16.36
C LEU A 327 -13.58 -12.94 -17.88
N SER A 328 -14.40 -12.05 -18.44
CA SER A 328 -14.47 -11.84 -19.90
C SER A 328 -13.13 -11.36 -20.47
N ASP A 329 -12.93 -11.49 -21.78
CA ASP A 329 -11.70 -11.04 -22.46
C ASP A 329 -11.34 -9.58 -22.13
N TYR A 330 -12.34 -8.72 -22.03
CA TYR A 330 -12.15 -7.32 -21.64
C TYR A 330 -11.69 -7.18 -20.18
N GLY A 331 -12.33 -7.89 -19.25
CA GLY A 331 -11.94 -7.88 -17.84
C GLY A 331 -10.52 -8.41 -17.62
N LEU A 332 -10.14 -9.49 -18.31
CA LEU A 332 -8.79 -10.05 -18.27
C LEU A 332 -7.74 -9.10 -18.89
N ASP A 333 -8.08 -8.39 -19.97
CA ASP A 333 -7.22 -7.35 -20.55
C ASP A 333 -7.03 -6.18 -19.58
N LEU A 334 -8.10 -5.69 -18.96
CA LEU A 334 -8.05 -4.60 -17.98
C LEU A 334 -7.19 -4.97 -16.78
N ARG A 335 -7.37 -6.17 -16.21
CA ARG A 335 -6.54 -6.69 -15.12
C ARG A 335 -5.06 -6.74 -15.49
N ARG A 336 -4.74 -7.24 -16.69
CA ARG A 336 -3.36 -7.29 -17.19
C ARG A 336 -2.75 -5.88 -17.31
N ARG A 337 -3.51 -4.90 -17.79
CA ARG A 337 -3.05 -3.50 -17.88
C ARG A 337 -2.88 -2.86 -16.51
N MET A 338 -3.83 -3.07 -15.59
CA MET A 338 -3.73 -2.66 -14.18
C MET A 338 -2.44 -3.21 -13.57
N ARG A 339 -2.23 -4.53 -13.70
CA ARG A 339 -1.03 -5.19 -13.18
C ARG A 339 0.24 -4.62 -13.80
N ALA A 340 0.30 -4.46 -15.11
CA ALA A 340 1.47 -3.86 -15.77
C ALA A 340 1.78 -2.43 -15.29
N HIS A 341 0.76 -1.67 -14.86
CA HIS A 341 0.95 -0.31 -14.38
C HIS A 341 1.44 -0.23 -12.92
N PHE A 342 0.97 -1.11 -12.03
CA PHE A 342 1.31 -1.07 -10.60
C PHE A 342 2.38 -2.10 -10.18
N ASP A 343 2.63 -3.14 -10.98
CA ASP A 343 3.76 -4.08 -10.85
C ASP A 343 4.52 -4.17 -12.20
N PRO A 344 5.34 -3.16 -12.55
CA PRO A 344 6.20 -3.23 -13.73
C PRO A 344 7.02 -4.53 -13.77
N ALA A 345 6.98 -5.21 -14.92
CA ALA A 345 7.64 -6.50 -15.10
C ALA A 345 9.14 -6.37 -15.40
N GLU A 346 9.62 -5.15 -15.66
CA GLU A 346 11.02 -4.89 -15.96
C GLU A 346 11.91 -5.22 -14.77
N GLU A 347 12.89 -6.08 -15.02
CA GLU A 347 13.84 -6.52 -14.01
C GLU A 347 14.56 -5.34 -13.32
N SER A 348 14.94 -4.31 -14.09
CA SER A 348 15.56 -3.11 -13.54
C SER A 348 14.69 -2.38 -12.50
N TRP A 349 13.37 -2.37 -12.68
CA TRP A 349 12.46 -1.75 -11.73
C TRP A 349 12.37 -2.56 -10.45
N ARG A 350 12.21 -3.88 -10.60
CA ARG A 350 12.15 -4.83 -9.48
C ARG A 350 13.44 -4.81 -8.65
N GLU A 351 14.60 -4.69 -9.29
CA GLU A 351 15.88 -4.49 -8.60
C GLU A 351 15.88 -3.20 -7.77
N MET A 352 15.43 -2.07 -8.34
CA MET A 352 15.36 -0.80 -7.62
C MET A 352 14.44 -0.88 -6.40
N VAL A 353 13.29 -1.57 -6.52
CA VAL A 353 12.38 -1.82 -5.40
C VAL A 353 13.08 -2.55 -4.26
N LEU A 354 13.78 -3.65 -4.55
CA LEU A 354 14.48 -4.43 -3.52
C LEU A 354 15.64 -3.64 -2.89
N VAL A 355 16.50 -3.01 -3.70
CA VAL A 355 17.65 -2.22 -3.18
C VAL A 355 17.17 -1.13 -2.23
N ARG A 356 16.19 -0.34 -2.66
CA ARG A 356 15.70 0.79 -1.88
C ARG A 356 14.99 0.32 -0.61
N THR A 357 14.21 -0.75 -0.69
CA THR A 357 13.54 -1.29 0.49
C THR A 357 14.54 -1.83 1.52
N ARG A 358 15.58 -2.56 1.08
CA ARG A 358 16.66 -3.02 1.98
C ARG A 358 17.34 -1.84 2.69
N GLN A 359 17.57 -0.73 1.97
CA GLN A 359 18.14 0.48 2.58
C GLN A 359 17.25 1.05 3.68
N VAL A 360 15.95 1.23 3.41
CA VAL A 360 15.00 1.81 4.37
C VAL A 360 14.78 0.87 5.56
N ILE A 361 14.64 -0.43 5.33
CA ILE A 361 14.57 -1.44 6.40
C ILE A 361 15.83 -1.39 7.28
N ALA A 362 17.03 -1.30 6.68
CA ALA A 362 18.27 -1.19 7.47
C ALA A 362 18.34 0.11 8.28
N GLN A 363 17.80 1.23 7.78
CA GLN A 363 17.70 2.49 8.53
C GLN A 363 16.76 2.34 9.74
N THR A 364 15.57 1.78 9.54
CA THR A 364 14.56 1.63 10.60
C THR A 364 14.99 0.61 11.66
N LEU A 365 15.61 -0.51 11.27
CA LEU A 365 16.13 -1.51 12.21
C LEU A 365 17.25 -0.95 13.10
N ARG A 366 18.14 -0.11 12.55
CA ARG A 366 19.18 0.55 13.36
C ARG A 366 18.57 1.46 14.42
N HIS A 367 17.50 2.17 14.09
CA HIS A 367 16.77 2.98 15.06
C HIS A 367 16.11 2.13 16.13
N LEU A 368 15.40 1.07 15.74
CA LEU A 368 14.72 0.15 16.66
C LEU A 368 15.68 -0.53 17.66
N ASP A 369 16.93 -0.80 17.26
CA ASP A 369 17.96 -1.34 18.16
C ASP A 369 18.47 -0.29 19.17
N GLN A 370 18.47 0.99 18.79
CA GLN A 370 18.90 2.10 19.66
C GLN A 370 17.86 2.47 20.72
N VAL A 371 16.57 2.30 20.42
CA VAL A 371 15.45 2.66 21.31
C VAL A 371 14.85 1.47 22.07
N ARG A 372 15.54 0.32 22.04
CA ARG A 372 15.08 -0.95 22.61
C ARG A 372 15.02 -1.02 24.12
#